data_AF-A0A966L1B6-F1
#
_entry.id   AF-A0A966L1B6-F1
#
_cell.length_a   1.000
_cell.length_b   1.000
_cell.length_c   1.000
_cell.angle_alpha   90.00
_cell.angle_beta   90.00
_cell.angle_gamma   90.00
#
_symmetry.space_group_name_H-M   'P 1'
#
loop_
_entity.id
_entity.type
_entity.pdbx_description
1 polymer ?
#
loop_
_entity_poly.entity_id
_entity_poly.type
_entity_poly.pdbx_seq_one_letter_code
_entity_poly.pdbx_strand_id
1 'polypeptide(L)' 'MVMDGVAKKGFPVVGVIFLILAVVKFLQGDDWVVWAILGFLFGGFGVFGLAKRDDGAGQ' A
#
# COMPACT_ATOMS: atom_id res chain seq x y z
N MET A 1 18.81 27.85 -3.14
CA MET A 1 18.42 26.80 -4.11
C MET A 1 17.47 25.89 -3.37
N VAL A 2 16.20 25.91 -3.76
CA VAL A 2 15.17 25.04 -3.19
C VAL A 2 15.55 23.62 -3.59
N MET A 3 15.83 22.75 -2.62
CA MET A 3 15.77 21.32 -2.88
C MET A 3 14.27 21.01 -2.98
N ASP A 4 13.77 20.91 -4.21
CA ASP A 4 12.46 20.32 -4.47
C ASP A 4 12.53 18.88 -3.95
N GLY A 5 12.03 18.70 -2.73
CA GLY A 5 11.93 17.41 -2.08
C GLY A 5 11.02 16.55 -2.94
N VAL A 6 11.62 15.72 -3.78
CA VAL A 6 10.90 14.68 -4.53
C VAL A 6 10.25 13.80 -3.48
N ALA A 7 8.97 14.07 -3.21
CA ALA A 7 8.13 13.24 -2.38
C ALA A 7 8.14 11.84 -3.01
N LYS A 8 9.02 10.97 -2.52
CA LYS A 8 9.07 9.57 -2.93
C LYS A 8 7.82 8.92 -2.37
N LYS A 9 6.72 9.04 -3.11
CA LYS A 9 5.44 8.40 -2.83
C LYS A 9 5.72 6.91 -2.67
N GLY A 10 5.70 6.43 -1.42
CA GLY A 10 6.01 5.05 -1.10
C GLY A 10 5.02 4.14 -1.81
N PHE A 11 5.50 3.38 -2.80
CA PHE A 11 4.69 2.39 -3.48
C PHE A 11 4.38 1.25 -2.48
N PRO A 12 3.12 0.84 -2.29
CA PRO A 12 2.76 -0.18 -1.31
C PRO A 12 3.10 -1.59 -1.82
N VAL A 13 4.40 -1.89 -1.91
CA VAL A 13 4.96 -3.15 -2.44
C VAL A 13 4.32 -4.35 -1.74
N VAL A 14 4.16 -4.27 -0.41
CA VAL A 14 3.59 -5.36 0.40
C VAL A 14 2.15 -5.68 -0.03
N GLY A 15 1.29 -4.66 -0.21
CA GLY A 15 -0.09 -4.87 -0.67
C GLY A 15 -0.17 -5.47 -2.06
N VAL A 16 0.75 -5.08 -2.96
CA VAL A 16 0.82 -5.62 -4.32
C VAL A 16 1.21 -7.09 -4.32
N ILE A 17 2.17 -7.51 -3.48
CA ILE A 17 2.55 -8.92 -3.34
C ILE A 17 1.35 -9.76 -2.89
N PHE A 18 0.59 -9.28 -1.91
CA PHE A 18 -0.61 -9.97 -1.44
C PHE A 18 -1.72 -10.04 -2.50
N LEU A 19 -1.91 -8.99 -3.31
CA LEU A 19 -2.85 -9.02 -4.43
C LEU A 19 -2.45 -10.04 -5.50
N ILE A 20 -1.16 -10.15 -5.82
CA ILE A 20 -0.66 -11.17 -6.76
C ILE A 20 -0.94 -12.57 -6.20
N LEU A 21 -0.65 -12.81 -4.91
CA LEU A 21 -0.95 -14.08 -4.25
C LEU A 21 -2.45 -14.39 -4.25
N ALA A 22 -3.31 -13.38 -4.08
CA ALA A 22 -4.75 -13.55 -4.14
C ALA A 22 -5.21 -14.03 -5.52
N VAL A 23 -4.68 -13.44 -6.60
CA VAL A 23 -4.98 -13.86 -7.97
C VAL A 23 -4.49 -15.29 -8.22
N VAL A 24 -3.27 -15.61 -7.78
CA VAL A 24 -2.72 -16.98 -7.92
C VAL A 24 -3.59 -17.99 -7.18
N LYS A 25 -3.96 -17.71 -5.93
CA LYS A 25 -4.81 -18.59 -5.10
C LYS A 25 -6.23 -18.70 -5.64
N PHE A 26 -6.75 -17.63 -6.25
CA PHE A 26 -8.06 -17.64 -6.90
C PHE A 26 -8.07 -18.62 -8.09
N LEU A 27 -7.02 -18.60 -8.92
CA LEU A 27 -6.86 -19.54 -10.02
C LEU A 27 -6.64 -20.98 -9.54
N GLN A 28 -6.06 -21.16 -8.35
CA GLN A 28 -5.91 -22.47 -7.72
C GLN A 28 -7.19 -22.97 -7.04
N GLY A 29 -8.24 -22.14 -6.94
CA GLY A 29 -9.50 -22.48 -6.27
C GLY A 29 -9.39 -22.63 -4.75
N ASP A 30 -8.33 -22.07 -4.16
CA ASP A 30 -7.97 -22.20 -2.75
C ASP A 30 -8.36 -20.91 -1.98
N ASP A 31 -7.90 -20.73 -0.73
CA ASP A 31 -8.24 -19.61 0.19
C ASP A 31 -7.86 -18.19 -0.29
N TRP A 32 -8.25 -17.78 -1.51
CA TRP A 32 -7.91 -16.52 -2.16
C TRP A 32 -8.47 -15.29 -1.45
N VAL A 33 -9.60 -15.46 -0.75
CA VAL A 33 -10.30 -14.38 -0.05
C VAL A 33 -9.42 -13.78 1.04
N VAL A 34 -8.68 -14.62 1.80
CA VAL A 34 -7.77 -14.16 2.85
C VAL A 34 -6.66 -13.29 2.25
N TRP A 35 -6.05 -13.76 1.17
CA TRP A 35 -4.99 -13.03 0.46
C TRP A 35 -5.50 -11.73 -0.16
N ALA A 36 -6.72 -11.72 -0.70
CA ALA A 36 -7.34 -10.52 -1.25
C ALA A 36 -7.61 -9.46 -0.19
N ILE A 37 -8.13 -9.88 0.97
CA ILE A 37 -8.35 -8.98 2.12
C ILE A 37 -7.02 -8.42 2.60
N LEU A 38 -5.99 -9.26 2.80
CA LEU A 38 -4.66 -8.78 3.20
C LEU A 38 -4.06 -7.79 2.18
N GLY A 39 -4.20 -8.06 0.89
CA GLY A 39 -3.75 -7.16 -0.17
C GLY A 39 -4.49 -5.82 -0.15
N PHE A 40 -5.79 -5.82 0.11
CA PHE A 40 -6.57 -4.61 0.24
C PHE A 40 -6.24 -3.84 1.52
N LEU A 41 -6.03 -4.53 2.65
CA LEU A 41 -5.65 -3.91 3.91
C LEU A 41 -4.27 -3.25 3.81
N PHE A 42 -3.26 -3.95 3.31
CA PHE A 42 -1.90 -3.43 3.21
C PHE A 42 -1.66 -2.52 1.99
N GLY A 43 -2.40 -2.72 0.90
CA GLY A 43 -2.33 -1.90 -0.32
C GLY A 43 -3.22 -0.67 -0.29
N GLY A 44 -4.39 -0.76 0.34
CA GLY A 44 -5.38 0.31 0.44
C GLY A 44 -5.09 1.28 1.58
N PHE A 45 -4.80 0.80 2.79
CA PHE A 45 -4.61 1.70 3.95
C PHE A 45 -3.29 2.47 3.92
N GLY A 46 -2.23 1.92 3.32
CA GLY A 46 -0.92 2.59 3.20
C GLY A 46 -0.97 3.89 2.37
N VAL A 47 -1.92 3.98 1.43
CA VAL A 47 -2.10 5.17 0.58
C VAL A 47 -2.85 6.30 1.32
N PHE A 48 -3.71 5.97 2.29
CA PHE A 48 -4.47 6.96 3.06
C PHE A 48 -3.76 7.43 4.34
N GLY A 49 -2.80 6.67 4.89
CA GLY A 49 -2.07 7.02 6.12
C GLY A 49 -0.97 8.08 5.94
N LEU A 50 -0.48 8.30 4.72
CA LEU A 50 0.62 9.26 4.46
C LEU A 50 0.13 10.69 4.20
N ALA A 51 -1.15 10.89 3.91
CA ALA A 51 -1.71 12.20 3.58
C ALA A 51 -1.93 13.12 4.81
N LYS A 52 -1.65 12.65 6.02
CA LYS A 52 -1.93 13.39 7.27
C LYS A 52 -0.74 13.44 8.22
N ARG A 53 0.46 13.69 7.70
CA ARG A 53 1.66 13.99 8.50
C ARG A 53 2.51 15.13 7.92
N ASP A 54 1.87 16.18 7.40
CA ASP A 54 2.59 17.42 7.08
C ASP A 54 1.80 18.69 7.44
N ASP A 55 1.00 18.61 8.52
CA ASP A 55 0.49 19.79 9.22
C ASP A 55 1.13 19.81 10.61
N GLY A 56 2.29 20.47 10.77
CA GLY A 56 2.70 20.96 12.09
C GLY A 56 4.05 20.51 12.67
N ALA A 57 5.14 20.61 11.91
CA ALA A 57 6.45 20.89 12.49
C ALA A 57 7.00 22.12 11.74
N GLY A 58 6.89 23.36 12.22
CA GLY A 58 7.15 23.81 13.58
C GLY A 58 8.46 24.58 13.55
N GLN A 59 8.37 25.89 13.25
CA GLN A 59 9.34 26.98 13.48
C GLN A 59 10.72 26.91 12.79
#